data_AF-A0A8D8SYN4-F1
#
_entry.id   AF-A0A8D8SYN4-F1
#
_cell.length_a   1.000
_cell.length_b   1.000
_cell.length_c   1.000
_cell.angle_alpha   90.00
_cell.angle_beta   90.00
_cell.angle_gamma   90.00
#
_symmetry.space_group_name_H-M   'P 1'
#
loop_
_entity.id
_entity.type
_entity.pdbx_description
1 polymer ?
#
loop_
_entity_poly.entity_id
_entity_poly.type
_entity_poly.pdbx_seq_one_letter_code
_entity_poly.pdbx_strand_id
1 'polypeptide(L)'
;MSQVKNKFNRLNNNISVSYKKAKPNIDKELALWSDEARKLQKLHGEMLVLHDELDEEDANTELLSADHLQLMDDVETLILRYSKEEKKHRKKKLVSNVEQLCAIVMADDFDANLGSSMTSELENAWVKFATLHDEMDGDPSISEVDSLEGNKILSDLLRQKNLALGTILKTNIIRKNLQVKNVNSPTNLPTISLPKFNGNISEWFSFRDKFQSLIHDNRALQDIQKFHYLDSCLELEAREEISHLQLTEQNYNIAWDHLNQIYNNNRSFVQTNIKQIFDVQYDTRNSILSASFGR
;
A
#
# COMPACT_ATOMS: atom_id res chain seq x y z
N MET A 1 63.90 -17.06 -17.48
CA MET A 1 64.00 -18.38 -16.82
C MET A 1 64.19 -18.39 -15.28
N SER A 2 65.34 -18.03 -14.67
CA SER A 2 65.55 -18.19 -13.20
C SER A 2 64.60 -17.36 -12.31
N GLN A 3 64.28 -16.13 -12.71
CA GLN A 3 63.32 -15.28 -11.99
C GLN A 3 61.88 -15.82 -12.06
N VAL A 4 61.47 -16.33 -13.23
CA VAL A 4 60.13 -16.92 -13.45
C VAL A 4 59.98 -18.22 -12.63
N LYS A 5 60.99 -19.11 -12.68
CA LYS A 5 61.05 -20.34 -11.86
C LYS A 5 60.95 -20.04 -10.36
N ASN A 6 61.65 -19.01 -9.88
CA ASN A 6 61.57 -18.58 -8.48
C ASN A 6 60.19 -17.99 -8.12
N LYS A 7 59.55 -17.26 -9.04
CA LYS A 7 58.20 -16.70 -8.85
C LYS A 7 57.15 -17.81 -8.79
N PHE A 8 57.21 -18.78 -9.71
CA PHE A 8 56.34 -19.96 -9.73
C PHE A 8 56.44 -20.76 -8.42
N ASN A 9 57.65 -21.12 -7.99
CA ASN A 9 57.85 -21.89 -6.76
C ASN A 9 57.33 -21.16 -5.51
N ARG A 10 57.52 -19.83 -5.43
CA ARG A 10 56.97 -19.01 -4.34
C ARG A 10 55.45 -19.03 -4.35
N LEU A 11 54.84 -18.85 -5.51
CA LEU A 11 53.39 -18.81 -5.65
C LEU A 11 52.77 -20.17 -5.33
N ASN A 12 53.37 -21.26 -5.81
CA ASN A 12 52.91 -22.62 -5.53
C ASN A 12 52.95 -22.94 -4.03
N ASN A 13 54.03 -22.56 -3.36
CA ASN A 13 54.13 -22.70 -1.90
C ASN A 13 53.04 -21.91 -1.17
N ASN A 14 52.76 -20.68 -1.61
CA ASN A 14 51.71 -19.86 -1.03
C ASN A 14 50.31 -20.47 -1.24
N ILE A 15 50.03 -20.96 -2.46
CA ILE A 15 48.78 -21.66 -2.78
C ILE A 15 48.63 -22.90 -1.90
N SER A 16 49.67 -23.73 -1.79
CA SER A 16 49.63 -24.94 -0.97
C SER A 16 49.34 -24.64 0.51
N VAL A 17 49.96 -23.59 1.07
CA VAL A 17 49.71 -23.15 2.44
C VAL A 17 48.28 -22.65 2.62
N SER A 18 47.80 -21.80 1.71
CA SER A 18 46.44 -21.26 1.75
C SER A 18 45.38 -22.36 1.56
N TYR A 19 45.60 -23.29 0.63
CA TYR A 19 44.75 -24.44 0.39
C TYR A 19 44.64 -25.35 1.62
N LYS A 20 45.75 -25.66 2.29
CA LYS A 20 45.75 -26.50 3.52
C LYS A 20 44.97 -25.86 4.67
N LYS A 21 45.00 -24.53 4.78
CA LYS A 21 44.19 -23.79 5.79
C LYS A 21 42.72 -23.76 5.41
N ALA A 22 42.45 -23.62 4.12
CA ALA A 22 41.11 -23.54 3.58
C ALA A 22 40.40 -24.91 3.70
N LYS A 23 40.92 -25.97 3.08
CA LYS A 23 40.29 -27.30 2.92
C LYS A 23 39.44 -27.84 4.11
N PRO A 24 39.91 -27.89 5.38
CA PRO A 24 39.15 -28.48 6.48
C PRO A 24 37.99 -27.61 7.03
N ASN A 25 37.90 -26.34 6.62
CA ASN A 25 37.01 -25.36 7.26
C ASN A 25 35.77 -24.99 6.43
N ILE A 26 35.59 -25.57 5.23
CA ILE A 26 34.44 -25.30 4.33
C ILE A 26 33.10 -25.46 5.05
N ASP A 27 32.99 -26.46 5.93
CA ASP A 27 31.72 -26.81 6.59
C ASP A 27 31.56 -26.18 7.99
N LYS A 28 32.59 -25.47 8.52
CA LYS A 28 32.63 -25.06 9.95
C LYS A 28 32.44 -23.57 10.22
N GLU A 29 32.88 -22.66 9.35
CA GLU A 29 32.70 -21.22 9.58
C GLU A 29 33.00 -20.36 8.33
N LEU A 30 31.96 -19.80 7.69
CA LEU A 30 32.13 -19.00 6.47
C LEU A 30 32.91 -17.69 6.71
N ALA A 31 32.78 -17.10 7.91
CA ALA A 31 33.39 -15.81 8.25
C ALA A 31 34.92 -15.86 8.29
N LEU A 32 35.48 -16.90 8.93
CA LEU A 32 36.93 -17.14 9.01
C LEU A 32 37.53 -17.44 7.63
N TRP A 33 36.72 -18.00 6.73
CA TRP A 33 37.13 -18.48 5.43
C TRP A 33 37.11 -17.43 4.31
N SER A 34 36.29 -16.39 4.46
CA SER A 34 36.13 -15.38 3.41
C SER A 34 37.45 -14.67 3.06
N ASP A 35 38.38 -14.54 4.01
CA ASP A 35 39.69 -13.91 3.78
C ASP A 35 40.68 -14.88 3.12
N GLU A 36 40.76 -16.13 3.59
CA GLU A 36 41.68 -17.12 3.02
C GLU A 36 41.23 -17.58 1.63
N ALA A 37 39.91 -17.65 1.37
CA ALA A 37 39.37 -17.91 0.02
C ALA A 37 39.70 -16.79 -0.96
N ARG A 38 39.49 -15.52 -0.59
CA ARG A 38 39.86 -14.37 -1.43
C ARG A 38 41.35 -14.39 -1.74
N LYS A 39 42.18 -14.71 -0.74
CA LYS A 39 43.61 -14.87 -0.92
C LYS A 39 43.93 -16.03 -1.88
N LEU A 40 43.30 -17.19 -1.70
CA LEU A 40 43.50 -18.35 -2.56
C LEU A 40 43.08 -18.07 -4.02
N GLN A 41 41.94 -17.39 -4.22
CA GLN A 41 41.44 -16.99 -5.53
C GLN A 41 42.41 -16.02 -6.23
N LYS A 42 42.96 -15.06 -5.48
CA LYS A 42 43.99 -14.15 -5.99
C LYS A 42 45.26 -14.90 -6.39
N LEU A 43 45.78 -15.77 -5.51
CA LEU A 43 46.99 -16.56 -5.79
C LEU A 43 46.79 -17.51 -6.97
N HIS A 44 45.62 -18.12 -7.09
CA HIS A 44 45.25 -18.98 -8.22
C HIS A 44 45.23 -18.19 -9.54
N GLY A 45 44.62 -17.00 -9.56
CA GLY A 45 44.64 -16.12 -10.73
C GLY A 45 46.06 -15.68 -11.14
N GLU A 46 46.91 -15.35 -10.17
CA GLU A 46 48.33 -15.06 -10.42
C GLU A 46 49.08 -16.28 -11.00
N MET A 47 48.65 -17.50 -10.67
CA MET A 47 49.26 -18.75 -11.14
C MET A 47 48.82 -19.08 -12.56
N LEU A 48 47.56 -18.84 -12.91
CA LEU A 48 47.06 -19.00 -14.28
C LEU A 48 47.80 -18.08 -15.25
N VAL A 49 47.99 -16.80 -14.89
CA VAL A 49 48.76 -15.86 -15.73
C VAL A 49 50.22 -16.33 -15.90
N LEU A 50 50.83 -16.84 -14.84
CA LEU A 50 52.17 -17.41 -14.93
C LEU A 50 52.23 -18.70 -15.76
N HIS A 51 51.16 -19.50 -15.75
CA HIS A 51 51.03 -20.69 -16.59
C HIS A 51 50.98 -20.30 -18.06
N ASP A 52 50.14 -19.33 -18.42
CA ASP A 52 50.03 -18.80 -19.78
C ASP A 52 51.37 -18.22 -20.27
N GLU A 53 52.08 -17.47 -19.41
CA GLU A 53 53.43 -16.95 -19.71
C GLU A 53 54.49 -18.06 -19.90
N LEU A 54 54.32 -19.21 -19.26
CA LEU A 54 55.24 -20.34 -19.32
C LEU A 54 54.99 -21.26 -20.52
N ASP A 55 53.74 -21.36 -20.98
CA ASP A 55 53.34 -22.12 -22.17
C ASP A 55 53.86 -21.49 -23.49
N GLU A 56 54.14 -20.18 -23.51
CA GLU A 56 54.71 -19.48 -24.67
C GLU A 56 56.23 -19.70 -24.87
N GLU A 57 56.97 -20.17 -23.85
CA GLU A 57 58.45 -20.32 -23.89
C GLU A 57 58.94 -21.76 -24.23
N ASP A 58 58.05 -22.71 -24.55
CA ASP A 58 58.34 -24.06 -25.09
C ASP A 58 59.36 -24.93 -24.29
N ALA A 59 59.67 -24.58 -23.03
CA ALA A 59 60.82 -25.19 -22.32
C ALA A 59 60.61 -25.62 -20.85
N ASN A 60 59.39 -25.72 -20.30
CA ASN A 60 59.20 -25.94 -18.86
C ASN A 60 58.27 -27.10 -18.43
N THR A 61 58.34 -28.24 -19.12
CA THR A 61 57.73 -29.51 -18.68
C THR A 61 58.19 -29.98 -17.29
N GLU A 62 59.31 -29.45 -16.79
CA GLU A 62 59.91 -29.79 -15.49
C GLU A 62 59.30 -29.03 -14.29
N LEU A 63 58.60 -27.91 -14.54
CA LEU A 63 57.96 -27.07 -13.52
C LEU A 63 56.51 -27.48 -13.25
N LEU A 64 55.80 -27.92 -14.29
CA LEU A 64 54.41 -28.39 -14.25
C LEU A 64 54.37 -29.88 -13.94
N SER A 65 54.86 -30.27 -12.76
CA SER A 65 54.76 -31.68 -12.35
C SER A 65 53.30 -32.10 -12.16
N ALA A 66 53.03 -33.41 -12.20
CA ALA A 66 51.70 -33.96 -11.94
C ALA A 66 51.10 -33.46 -10.60
N ASP A 67 51.93 -33.32 -9.56
CA ASP A 67 51.50 -32.80 -8.25
C ASP A 67 51.06 -31.33 -8.31
N HIS A 68 51.68 -30.51 -9.16
CA HIS A 68 51.31 -29.11 -9.34
C HIS A 68 49.97 -28.98 -10.07
N LEU A 69 49.79 -29.75 -11.15
CA LEU A 69 48.54 -29.78 -11.90
C LEU A 69 47.38 -30.29 -11.03
N GLN A 70 47.63 -31.32 -10.21
CA GLN A 70 46.63 -31.80 -9.25
C GLN A 70 46.29 -30.75 -8.18
N LEU A 71 47.28 -30.01 -7.66
CA LEU A 71 47.02 -28.93 -6.70
C LEU A 71 46.18 -27.81 -7.33
N MET A 72 46.39 -27.50 -8.61
CA MET A 72 45.60 -26.50 -9.33
C MET A 72 44.14 -26.93 -9.48
N ASP A 73 43.89 -28.17 -9.92
CA ASP A 73 42.54 -28.75 -10.04
C ASP A 73 41.82 -28.82 -8.67
N ASP A 74 42.54 -29.24 -7.63
CA ASP A 74 42.06 -29.27 -6.25
C ASP A 74 41.67 -27.86 -5.76
N VAL A 75 42.45 -26.83 -6.11
CA VAL A 75 42.21 -25.43 -5.73
C VAL A 75 41.03 -24.86 -6.51
N GLU A 76 40.90 -25.15 -7.80
CA GLU A 76 39.77 -24.73 -8.61
C GLU A 76 38.46 -25.34 -8.08
N THR A 77 38.47 -26.65 -7.82
CA THR A 77 37.35 -27.35 -7.17
C THR A 77 36.99 -26.72 -5.82
N LEU A 78 38.00 -26.35 -5.03
CA LEU A 78 37.81 -25.72 -3.73
C LEU A 78 37.18 -24.33 -3.85
N ILE A 79 37.60 -23.52 -4.83
CA ILE A 79 37.04 -22.18 -5.11
C ILE A 79 35.57 -22.30 -5.54
N LEU A 80 35.24 -23.25 -6.42
CA LEU A 80 33.87 -23.51 -6.86
C LEU A 80 32.98 -23.93 -5.68
N ARG A 81 33.47 -24.86 -4.85
CA ARG A 81 32.75 -25.29 -3.64
C ARG A 81 32.53 -24.13 -2.67
N TYR A 82 33.52 -23.26 -2.49
CA TYR A 82 33.39 -22.07 -1.67
C TYR A 82 32.33 -21.10 -2.19
N SER A 83 32.38 -20.75 -3.47
CA SER A 83 31.39 -19.87 -4.12
C SER A 83 29.97 -20.38 -3.90
N LYS A 84 29.78 -21.70 -4.05
CA LYS A 84 28.52 -22.39 -3.77
C LYS A 84 28.08 -22.27 -2.30
N GLU A 85 28.96 -22.56 -1.35
CA GLU A 85 28.62 -22.47 0.08
C GLU A 85 28.38 -21.02 0.55
N GLU A 86 29.08 -20.04 -0.02
CA GLU A 86 28.82 -18.63 0.22
C GLU A 86 27.41 -18.23 -0.25
N LYS A 87 27.02 -18.62 -1.47
CA LYS A 87 25.65 -18.39 -1.99
C LYS A 87 24.60 -19.05 -1.11
N LYS A 88 24.81 -20.30 -0.69
CA LYS A 88 23.91 -21.02 0.24
C LYS A 88 23.75 -20.30 1.57
N HIS A 89 24.85 -19.84 2.16
CA HIS A 89 24.81 -19.11 3.42
C HIS A 89 24.08 -17.77 3.29
N ARG A 90 24.35 -17.02 2.20
CA ARG A 90 23.62 -15.79 1.89
C ARG A 90 22.12 -16.04 1.70
N LYS A 91 21.74 -17.10 0.98
CA LYS A 91 20.34 -17.52 0.81
C LYS A 91 19.71 -17.83 2.17
N LYS A 92 20.39 -18.59 3.03
CA LYS A 92 19.92 -18.91 4.39
C LYS A 92 19.66 -17.65 5.22
N LYS A 93 20.54 -16.65 5.14
CA LYS A 93 20.37 -15.36 5.85
C LYS A 93 19.14 -14.59 5.34
N LEU A 94 18.93 -14.58 4.02
CA LEU A 94 17.77 -13.91 3.41
C LEU A 94 16.46 -14.61 3.74
N VAL A 95 16.45 -15.95 3.73
CA VAL A 95 15.30 -16.77 4.18
C VAL A 95 14.95 -16.40 5.62
N SER A 96 15.92 -16.45 6.53
CA SER A 96 15.70 -16.09 7.94
C SER A 96 15.18 -14.67 8.11
N ASN A 97 15.65 -13.70 7.31
CA ASN A 97 15.15 -12.33 7.35
C ASN A 97 13.66 -12.25 6.92
N VAL A 98 13.30 -12.91 5.82
CA VAL A 98 11.90 -12.94 5.34
C VAL A 98 10.99 -13.65 6.36
N GLU A 99 11.43 -14.76 6.95
CA GLU A 99 10.70 -15.49 7.99
C GLU A 99 10.45 -14.60 9.22
N GLN A 100 11.46 -13.85 9.66
CA GLN A 100 11.34 -12.91 10.78
C GLN A 100 10.34 -11.79 10.49
N LEU A 101 10.41 -11.17 9.30
CA LEU A 101 9.46 -10.14 8.89
C LEU A 101 8.02 -10.70 8.82
N CYS A 102 7.86 -11.91 8.27
CA CYS A 102 6.56 -12.58 8.26
C CYS A 102 6.06 -12.85 9.69
N ALA A 103 6.92 -13.32 10.58
CA ALA A 103 6.57 -13.61 11.98
C ALA A 103 6.11 -12.35 12.72
N ILE A 104 6.79 -11.20 12.51
CA ILE A 104 6.38 -9.91 13.08
C ILE A 104 4.97 -9.52 12.61
N VAL A 105 4.70 -9.68 11.31
CA VAL A 105 3.38 -9.36 10.73
C VAL A 105 2.28 -10.29 11.23
N MET A 106 2.59 -11.56 11.43
CA MET A 106 1.64 -12.59 11.83
C MET A 106 1.44 -12.66 13.35
N ALA A 107 2.14 -11.82 14.13
CA ALA A 107 1.95 -11.73 15.57
C ALA A 107 0.56 -11.16 15.92
N ASP A 108 -0.03 -11.64 17.02
CA ASP A 108 -1.38 -11.24 17.45
C ASP A 108 -1.49 -9.75 17.79
N ASP A 109 -0.37 -9.12 18.17
CA ASP A 109 -0.25 -7.73 18.57
C ASP A 109 0.36 -6.83 17.48
N PHE A 110 0.38 -7.28 16.23
CA PHE A 110 0.95 -6.51 15.12
C PHE A 110 0.34 -5.10 14.99
N ASP A 111 1.19 -4.07 15.04
CA ASP A 111 0.76 -2.68 14.86
C ASP A 111 0.46 -2.39 13.37
N ALA A 112 -0.83 -2.26 13.05
CA ALA A 112 -1.30 -1.91 11.71
C ALA A 112 -0.76 -0.56 11.18
N ASN A 113 -0.21 0.33 12.02
CA ASN A 113 0.51 1.53 11.55
C ASN A 113 1.78 1.19 10.78
N LEU A 114 2.42 0.09 11.12
CA LEU A 114 3.64 -0.37 10.46
C LEU A 114 3.35 -1.11 9.15
N GLY A 115 2.08 -1.34 8.80
CA GLY A 115 1.67 -2.13 7.64
C GLY A 115 2.34 -1.71 6.33
N SER A 116 2.33 -0.41 5.99
CA SER A 116 2.97 0.07 4.75
C SER A 116 4.49 -0.08 4.76
N SER A 117 5.15 0.19 5.90
CA SER A 117 6.60 0.01 6.06
C SER A 117 6.97 -1.47 5.91
N MET A 118 6.22 -2.33 6.60
CA MET A 118 6.46 -3.75 6.65
C MET A 118 6.19 -4.43 5.30
N THR A 119 5.20 -3.97 4.53
CA THR A 119 5.02 -4.40 3.13
C THR A 119 6.25 -4.07 2.30
N SER A 120 6.78 -2.85 2.39
CA SER A 120 7.97 -2.44 1.64
C SER A 120 9.21 -3.22 2.06
N GLU A 121 9.42 -3.42 3.36
CA GLU A 121 10.55 -4.22 3.88
C GLU A 121 10.47 -5.68 3.44
N LEU A 122 9.29 -6.28 3.49
CA LEU A 122 9.05 -7.65 3.05
C LEU A 122 9.24 -7.81 1.54
N GLU A 123 8.78 -6.85 0.74
CA GLU A 123 9.02 -6.82 -0.71
C GLU A 123 10.51 -6.68 -1.03
N ASN A 124 11.22 -5.77 -0.36
CA ASN A 124 12.66 -5.58 -0.54
C ASN A 124 13.46 -6.83 -0.16
N ALA A 125 13.11 -7.48 0.96
CA ALA A 125 13.73 -8.73 1.39
C ALA A 125 13.44 -9.86 0.40
N TRP A 126 12.20 -9.94 -0.11
CA TRP A 126 11.80 -10.92 -1.10
C TRP A 126 12.56 -10.77 -2.42
N VAL A 127 12.70 -9.54 -2.93
CA VAL A 127 13.44 -9.29 -4.18
C VAL A 127 14.88 -9.78 -4.05
N LYS A 128 15.58 -9.45 -2.95
CA LYS A 128 16.95 -9.93 -2.70
C LYS A 128 17.05 -11.45 -2.65
N PHE A 129 16.05 -12.11 -2.05
CA PHE A 129 15.98 -13.56 -2.01
C PHE A 129 15.75 -14.16 -3.41
N ALA A 130 14.77 -13.65 -4.15
CA ALA A 130 14.39 -14.15 -5.47
C ALA A 130 15.53 -13.99 -6.47
N THR A 131 16.21 -12.83 -6.50
CA THR A 131 17.35 -12.62 -7.38
C THR A 131 18.48 -13.61 -7.08
N LEU A 132 18.81 -13.82 -5.80
CA LEU A 132 19.84 -14.80 -5.43
C LEU A 132 19.39 -16.23 -5.73
N HIS A 133 18.11 -16.53 -5.63
CA HIS A 133 17.56 -17.84 -6.00
C HIS A 133 17.79 -18.10 -7.49
N ASP A 134 17.41 -17.16 -8.36
CA ASP A 134 17.57 -17.27 -9.80
C ASP A 134 19.05 -17.36 -10.21
N GLU A 135 19.92 -16.58 -9.54
CA GLU A 135 21.38 -16.67 -9.72
C GLU A 135 21.95 -18.05 -9.34
N MET A 136 21.36 -18.73 -8.36
CA MET A 136 21.77 -20.07 -7.97
C MET A 136 21.20 -21.14 -8.91
N ASP A 137 19.97 -20.98 -9.38
CA ASP A 137 19.34 -21.96 -10.26
C ASP A 137 19.98 -21.97 -11.67
N GLY A 138 20.47 -20.81 -12.13
CA GLY A 138 21.25 -20.69 -13.36
C GLY A 138 22.73 -21.08 -13.25
N ASP A 139 23.23 -21.43 -12.06
CA ASP A 139 24.64 -21.76 -11.83
C ASP A 139 24.89 -23.27 -12.07
N PRO A 140 25.70 -23.65 -13.09
CA PRO A 140 25.97 -25.07 -13.41
C PRO A 140 26.66 -25.86 -12.28
N SER A 141 27.26 -25.20 -11.29
CA SER A 141 27.91 -25.85 -10.14
C SER A 141 26.92 -26.29 -9.04
N ILE A 142 25.66 -25.84 -9.13
CA ILE A 142 24.60 -26.23 -8.20
C ILE A 142 24.07 -27.61 -8.59
N SER A 143 23.99 -28.51 -7.60
CA SER A 143 23.50 -29.87 -7.86
C SER A 143 21.98 -29.87 -8.03
N GLU A 144 21.45 -30.84 -8.75
CA GLU A 144 19.99 -31.01 -8.90
C GLU A 144 19.28 -31.13 -7.54
N VAL A 145 19.91 -31.79 -6.57
CA VAL A 145 19.42 -31.90 -5.19
C VAL A 145 19.34 -30.52 -4.51
N ASP A 146 20.36 -29.67 -4.69
CA ASP A 146 20.37 -28.32 -4.13
C ASP A 146 19.33 -27.39 -4.80
N SER A 147 19.10 -27.54 -6.10
CA SER A 147 18.06 -26.80 -6.83
C SER A 147 16.67 -27.22 -6.36
N LEU A 148 16.39 -28.52 -6.23
CA LEU A 148 15.12 -29.04 -5.70
C LEU A 148 14.82 -28.52 -4.29
N GLU A 149 15.81 -28.58 -3.38
CA GLU A 149 15.67 -28.01 -2.04
C GLU A 149 15.45 -26.49 -2.09
N GLY A 150 16.15 -25.80 -2.99
CA GLY A 150 15.96 -24.38 -3.27
C GLY A 150 14.53 -24.03 -3.66
N ASN A 151 13.94 -24.80 -4.58
CA ASN A 151 12.58 -24.63 -5.08
C ASN A 151 11.53 -24.91 -4.00
N LYS A 152 11.77 -25.89 -3.13
CA LYS A 152 10.93 -26.13 -1.95
C LYS A 152 10.93 -24.90 -1.03
N ILE A 153 12.11 -24.38 -0.68
CA ILE A 153 12.26 -23.16 0.13
C ILE A 153 11.53 -21.97 -0.53
N LEU A 154 11.68 -21.79 -1.85
CA LEU A 154 10.99 -20.75 -2.60
C LEU A 154 9.47 -20.86 -2.44
N SER A 155 8.90 -22.06 -2.60
CA SER A 155 7.45 -22.27 -2.47
C SER A 155 6.93 -22.01 -1.06
N ASP A 156 7.66 -22.47 -0.04
CA ASP A 156 7.29 -22.30 1.38
C ASP A 156 7.36 -20.82 1.78
N LEU A 157 8.42 -20.14 1.38
CA LEU A 157 8.63 -18.72 1.69
C LEU A 157 7.64 -17.83 0.94
N LEU A 158 7.30 -18.17 -0.31
CA LEU A 158 6.25 -17.47 -1.07
C LEU A 158 4.89 -17.59 -0.38
N ARG A 159 4.56 -18.80 0.11
CA ARG A 159 3.34 -19.04 0.87
C ARG A 159 3.31 -18.21 2.15
N GLN A 160 4.39 -18.20 2.93
CA GLN A 160 4.49 -17.40 4.15
C GLN A 160 4.35 -15.90 3.86
N LYS A 161 5.06 -15.38 2.84
CA LYS A 161 4.94 -13.99 2.39
C LYS A 161 3.51 -13.63 2.04
N ASN A 162 2.83 -14.46 1.25
CA ASN A 162 1.45 -14.18 0.84
C ASN A 162 0.48 -14.18 2.03
N LEU A 163 0.70 -15.05 3.02
CA LEU A 163 -0.05 -15.03 4.27
C LEU A 163 0.17 -13.73 5.05
N ALA A 164 1.43 -13.31 5.20
CA ALA A 164 1.78 -12.06 5.89
C ALA A 164 1.16 -10.84 5.19
N LEU A 165 1.30 -10.71 3.86
CA LEU A 165 0.66 -9.65 3.09
C LEU A 165 -0.86 -9.68 3.23
N GLY A 166 -1.47 -10.88 3.21
CA GLY A 166 -2.89 -11.06 3.47
C GLY A 166 -3.30 -10.58 4.87
N THR A 167 -2.48 -10.81 5.89
CA THR A 167 -2.70 -10.30 7.25
C THR A 167 -2.63 -8.78 7.29
N ILE A 168 -1.62 -8.15 6.67
CA ILE A 168 -1.51 -6.67 6.58
C ILE A 168 -2.75 -6.07 5.92
N LEU A 169 -3.23 -6.68 4.82
CA LEU A 169 -4.43 -6.20 4.14
C LEU A 169 -5.67 -6.33 5.02
N LYS A 170 -5.85 -7.49 5.68
CA LYS A 170 -6.97 -7.71 6.61
C LYS A 170 -6.95 -6.74 7.79
N THR A 171 -5.80 -6.52 8.43
CA THR A 171 -5.66 -5.59 9.55
C THR A 171 -5.90 -4.16 9.12
N ASN A 172 -5.43 -3.75 7.94
CA ASN A 172 -5.72 -2.43 7.37
C ASN A 172 -7.21 -2.24 7.03
N ILE A 173 -7.89 -3.26 6.50
CA ILE A 173 -9.35 -3.22 6.25
C ILE A 173 -10.11 -3.14 7.57
N ILE A 174 -9.79 -3.98 8.56
CA ILE A 174 -10.40 -3.97 9.89
C ILE A 174 -10.19 -2.60 10.54
N ARG A 175 -8.98 -2.06 10.48
CA ARG A 175 -8.64 -0.72 10.98
C ARG A 175 -9.44 0.37 10.27
N LYS A 176 -9.52 0.35 8.94
CA LYS A 176 -10.33 1.31 8.17
C LYS A 176 -11.79 1.21 8.59
N ASN A 177 -12.31 0.01 8.78
CA ASN A 177 -13.68 -0.24 9.25
C ASN A 177 -13.89 0.18 10.72
N LEU A 178 -12.88 0.05 11.59
CA LEU A 178 -12.91 0.50 12.99
C LEU A 178 -12.83 2.03 13.10
N GLN A 179 -12.03 2.69 12.25
CA GLN A 179 -12.04 4.15 12.10
C GLN A 179 -13.41 4.63 11.59
N VAL A 180 -14.07 3.86 10.72
CA VAL A 180 -15.44 4.14 10.27
C VAL A 180 -16.48 3.86 11.37
N LYS A 181 -16.27 2.89 12.27
CA LYS A 181 -17.18 2.57 13.40
C LYS A 181 -17.03 3.46 14.62
N ASN A 182 -15.85 4.06 14.85
CA ASN A 182 -15.64 5.04 15.92
C ASN A 182 -16.18 6.44 15.56
N VAL A 183 -16.71 6.57 14.36
CA VAL A 183 -17.58 7.65 13.94
C VAL A 183 -19.02 7.15 14.07
N ASN A 184 -19.59 7.27 15.28
CA ASN A 184 -21.04 7.44 15.39
C ASN A 184 -21.42 8.83 14.85
N SER A 185 -21.28 8.98 13.55
CA SER A 185 -22.17 9.79 12.71
C SER A 185 -22.40 8.99 11.43
N PRO A 186 -23.65 8.88 10.98
CA PRO A 186 -24.06 7.91 9.98
C PRO A 186 -23.40 8.24 8.64
N THR A 187 -22.97 7.20 7.91
CA THR A 187 -22.75 7.21 6.46
C THR A 187 -22.12 8.48 5.88
N ASN A 188 -20.84 8.46 5.49
CA ASN A 188 -20.32 9.44 4.53
C ASN A 188 -20.83 9.15 3.11
N LEU A 189 -22.16 9.21 2.95
CA LEU A 189 -22.75 10.08 1.94
C LEU A 189 -22.35 11.52 2.32
N PRO A 190 -22.15 12.46 1.36
CA PRO A 190 -21.85 13.84 1.72
C PRO A 190 -22.82 14.31 2.81
N THR A 191 -22.29 14.76 3.95
CA THR A 191 -23.07 15.20 5.12
C THR A 191 -24.20 16.07 4.61
N ILE A 192 -25.45 15.60 4.76
CA ILE A 192 -26.61 16.36 4.33
C ILE A 192 -26.66 17.57 5.25
N SER A 193 -26.10 18.68 4.79
CA SER A 193 -26.20 19.96 5.46
C SER A 193 -27.67 20.29 5.60
N LEU A 194 -28.09 20.62 6.83
CA LEU A 194 -29.47 21.05 7.04
C LEU A 194 -29.78 22.20 6.09
N PRO A 195 -30.92 22.13 5.38
CA PRO A 195 -31.24 23.13 4.39
C PRO A 195 -31.43 24.47 5.10
N LYS A 196 -30.94 25.56 4.50
CA LYS A 196 -31.18 26.91 4.98
C LYS A 196 -32.38 27.50 4.27
N PHE A 197 -33.19 28.28 5.00
CA PHE A 197 -34.37 28.93 4.44
C PHE A 197 -34.42 30.38 4.89
N ASN A 198 -34.34 31.27 3.91
CA ASN A 198 -34.36 32.72 4.12
C ASN A 198 -35.76 33.33 3.99
N GLY A 199 -36.80 32.57 3.64
CA GLY A 199 -38.14 33.12 3.39
C GLY A 199 -38.56 33.20 1.92
N ASN A 200 -37.72 32.75 0.97
CA ASN A 200 -38.11 32.70 -0.44
C ASN A 200 -39.17 31.63 -0.72
N ILE A 201 -40.41 32.04 -1.02
CA ILE A 201 -41.55 31.15 -1.32
C ILE A 201 -41.22 30.10 -2.39
N SER A 202 -40.39 30.44 -3.40
CA SER A 202 -40.03 29.50 -4.48
C SER A 202 -39.23 28.29 -3.98
N GLU A 203 -38.49 28.48 -2.89
CA GLU A 203 -37.63 27.46 -2.28
C GLU A 203 -38.33 26.72 -1.13
N TRP A 204 -39.49 27.22 -0.68
CA TRP A 204 -40.23 26.69 0.46
C TRP A 204 -40.52 25.18 0.34
N PHE A 205 -41.05 24.73 -0.80
CA PHE A 205 -41.37 23.30 -0.98
C PHE A 205 -40.13 22.41 -0.90
N SER A 206 -39.01 22.86 -1.50
CA SER A 206 -37.75 22.12 -1.46
C SER A 206 -37.14 22.09 -0.05
N PHE A 207 -37.24 23.19 0.69
CA PHE A 207 -36.82 23.24 2.09
C PHE A 207 -37.69 22.33 2.96
N ARG A 208 -39.02 22.48 2.85
CA ARG A 208 -40.02 21.74 3.63
C ARG A 208 -39.84 20.23 3.47
N ASP A 209 -39.75 19.74 2.24
CA ASP A 209 -39.65 18.29 1.99
C ASP A 209 -38.32 17.72 2.53
N LYS A 210 -37.22 18.46 2.40
CA LYS A 210 -35.91 18.08 2.96
C LYS A 210 -35.91 18.10 4.49
N PHE A 211 -36.41 19.17 5.10
CA PHE A 211 -36.47 19.29 6.56
C PHE A 211 -37.42 18.24 7.15
N GLN A 212 -38.54 17.98 6.48
CA GLN A 212 -39.50 16.97 6.90
C GLN A 212 -38.89 15.57 6.92
N SER A 213 -38.22 15.18 5.83
CA SER A 213 -37.58 13.86 5.71
C SER A 213 -36.39 13.67 6.66
N LEU A 214 -35.66 14.74 7.00
CA LEU A 214 -34.45 14.64 7.83
C LEU A 214 -34.72 14.77 9.32
N ILE A 215 -35.64 15.65 9.71
CA ILE A 215 -35.82 16.09 11.11
C ILE A 215 -37.25 15.86 11.60
N HIS A 216 -38.27 16.30 10.88
CA HIS A 216 -39.67 16.23 11.35
C HIS A 216 -40.14 14.78 11.57
N ASP A 217 -39.93 13.92 10.57
CA ASP A 217 -40.37 12.52 10.56
C ASP A 217 -39.44 11.60 11.37
N ASN A 218 -38.32 12.12 11.87
CA ASN A 218 -37.36 11.38 12.67
C ASN A 218 -37.87 11.18 14.11
N ARG A 219 -38.32 9.95 14.41
CA ARG A 219 -38.84 9.56 15.73
C ARG A 219 -37.78 9.49 16.83
N ALA A 220 -36.49 9.55 16.50
CA ALA A 220 -35.41 9.54 17.49
C ALA A 220 -35.15 10.92 18.12
N LEU A 221 -35.71 12.00 17.53
CA LEU A 221 -35.55 13.37 18.04
C LEU A 221 -36.78 13.79 18.85
N GLN A 222 -36.53 14.41 19.99
CA GLN A 222 -37.57 15.07 20.78
C GLN A 222 -37.98 16.39 20.12
N ASP A 223 -39.21 16.84 20.37
CA ASP A 223 -39.77 18.04 19.73
C ASP A 223 -38.94 19.31 20.04
N ILE A 224 -38.34 19.40 21.24
CA ILE A 224 -37.40 20.49 21.58
C ILE A 224 -36.16 20.48 20.69
N GLN A 225 -35.61 19.30 20.41
CA GLN A 225 -34.43 19.14 19.56
C GLN A 225 -34.78 19.50 18.12
N LYS A 226 -35.97 19.08 17.64
CA LYS A 226 -36.47 19.47 16.33
C LYS A 226 -36.66 20.99 16.22
N PHE A 227 -37.11 21.66 17.27
CA PHE A 227 -37.25 23.11 17.29
C PHE A 227 -35.89 23.82 17.27
N HIS A 228 -34.90 23.35 18.02
CA HIS A 228 -33.53 23.85 17.91
C HIS A 228 -32.97 23.74 16.49
N TYR A 229 -33.23 22.61 15.82
CA TYR A 229 -32.83 22.45 14.42
C TYR A 229 -33.60 23.40 13.50
N LEU A 230 -34.91 23.54 13.69
CA LEU A 230 -35.74 24.46 12.91
C LEU A 230 -35.22 25.90 13.00
N ASP A 231 -35.04 26.46 14.21
CA ASP A 231 -34.51 27.82 14.40
C ASP A 231 -33.12 28.01 13.77
N SER A 232 -32.25 26.99 13.84
CA SER A 232 -30.92 27.05 13.22
C SER A 232 -30.94 27.04 11.68
N CYS A 233 -32.02 26.55 11.08
CA CYS A 233 -32.19 26.47 9.63
C CYS A 233 -32.86 27.69 9.03
N LEU A 234 -33.60 28.45 9.82
CA LEU A 234 -34.28 29.67 9.38
C LEU A 234 -33.34 30.87 9.46
N GLU A 235 -33.37 31.68 8.41
CA GLU A 235 -32.56 32.88 8.27
C GLU A 235 -33.46 34.04 7.84
N LEU A 236 -33.02 35.27 8.12
CA LEU A 236 -33.69 36.51 7.70
C LEU A 236 -35.20 36.52 8.00
N GLU A 237 -36.03 36.77 6.99
CA GLU A 237 -37.47 36.94 7.10
C GLU A 237 -38.15 35.70 7.70
N ALA A 238 -37.71 34.49 7.33
CA ALA A 238 -38.30 33.27 7.85
C ALA A 238 -38.05 33.05 9.35
N ARG A 239 -36.94 33.59 9.88
CA ARG A 239 -36.65 33.50 11.31
C ARG A 239 -37.48 34.49 12.12
N GLU A 240 -37.72 35.68 11.58
CA GLU A 240 -38.56 36.69 12.22
C GLU A 240 -39.99 36.17 12.43
N GLU A 241 -40.53 35.39 11.49
CA GLU A 241 -41.87 34.79 11.56
C GLU A 241 -42.12 33.88 12.75
N ILE A 242 -41.06 33.28 13.33
CA ILE A 242 -41.19 32.41 14.51
C ILE A 242 -40.48 32.97 15.75
N SER A 243 -39.85 34.15 15.62
CA SER A 243 -39.07 34.78 16.70
C SER A 243 -39.89 35.12 17.95
N HIS A 244 -41.20 35.27 17.79
CA HIS A 244 -42.14 35.54 18.89
C HIS A 244 -42.50 34.28 19.69
N LEU A 245 -42.13 33.09 19.21
CA LEU A 245 -42.38 31.81 19.88
C LEU A 245 -41.17 31.41 20.73
N GLN A 246 -41.41 31.07 21.99
CA GLN A 246 -40.34 30.56 22.86
C GLN A 246 -39.97 29.13 22.47
N LEU A 247 -38.66 28.84 22.45
CA LEU A 247 -38.09 27.53 22.09
C LEU A 247 -38.43 26.47 23.14
N THR A 248 -39.59 25.83 22.98
CA THR A 248 -40.19 24.84 23.88
C THR A 248 -40.83 23.71 23.08
N GLU A 249 -40.99 22.52 23.66
CA GLU A 249 -41.57 21.35 22.98
C GLU A 249 -42.97 21.62 22.41
N GLN A 250 -43.80 22.31 23.19
CA GLN A 250 -45.19 22.62 22.82
C GLN A 250 -45.27 23.55 21.61
N ASN A 251 -44.31 24.47 21.50
CA ASN A 251 -44.31 25.49 20.45
C ASN A 251 -43.72 24.99 19.13
N TYR A 252 -43.04 23.83 19.10
CA TYR A 252 -42.48 23.28 17.86
C TYR A 252 -43.55 23.07 16.78
N ASN A 253 -44.63 22.36 17.13
CA ASN A 253 -45.71 22.07 16.19
C ASN A 253 -46.41 23.36 15.73
N ILE A 254 -46.59 24.33 16.64
CA ILE A 254 -47.16 25.64 16.33
C ILE A 254 -46.27 26.40 15.33
N ALA A 255 -44.95 26.43 15.56
CA ALA A 255 -44.00 27.09 14.67
C ALA A 255 -43.96 26.44 13.28
N TRP A 256 -43.97 25.11 13.21
CA TRP A 256 -43.96 24.36 11.95
C TRP A 256 -45.25 24.59 11.15
N ASP A 257 -46.41 24.55 11.81
CA ASP A 257 -47.70 24.80 11.17
C ASP A 257 -47.85 26.25 10.71
N HIS A 258 -47.36 27.22 11.48
CA HIS A 258 -47.36 28.64 11.11
C HIS A 258 -46.57 28.89 9.82
N LEU A 259 -45.36 28.34 9.71
CA LEU A 259 -44.54 28.43 8.50
C LEU A 259 -45.22 27.73 7.30
N ASN A 260 -45.83 26.56 7.51
CA ASN A 260 -46.64 25.90 6.49
C ASN A 260 -47.79 26.79 6.02
N GLN A 261 -48.49 27.48 6.91
CA GLN A 261 -49.61 28.34 6.51
C GLN A 261 -49.15 29.55 5.69
N ILE A 262 -48.11 30.26 6.12
CA ILE A 262 -47.64 31.47 5.44
C ILE A 262 -47.11 31.15 4.03
N TYR A 263 -46.25 30.14 3.91
CA TYR A 263 -45.53 29.89 2.68
C TYR A 263 -46.26 28.94 1.72
N ASN A 264 -47.20 28.12 2.20
CA ASN A 264 -48.04 27.29 1.33
C ASN A 264 -49.23 28.09 0.76
N ASN A 265 -49.77 29.06 1.51
CA ASN A 265 -50.87 29.90 1.05
C ASN A 265 -50.45 30.91 -0.04
N ASN A 266 -49.16 31.20 -0.22
CA ASN A 266 -48.72 32.11 -1.28
C ASN A 266 -48.91 31.57 -2.71
N ARG A 267 -49.17 30.25 -2.88
CA ARG A 267 -49.66 29.75 -4.18
C ARG A 267 -51.07 30.27 -4.48
N SER A 268 -51.91 30.53 -3.48
CA SER A 268 -53.21 31.18 -3.70
C SER A 268 -53.05 32.67 -4.03
N PHE A 269 -52.04 33.35 -3.48
CA PHE A 269 -51.78 34.77 -3.80
C PHE A 269 -51.21 34.94 -5.20
N VAL A 270 -50.20 34.15 -5.58
CA VAL A 270 -49.63 34.18 -6.93
C VAL A 270 -50.65 33.68 -7.96
N GLN A 271 -51.44 32.64 -7.65
CA GLN A 271 -52.46 32.15 -8.58
C GLN A 271 -53.68 33.08 -8.66
N THR A 272 -54.01 33.83 -7.61
CA THR A 272 -55.02 34.91 -7.64
C THR A 272 -54.50 36.12 -8.41
N ASN A 273 -53.25 36.56 -8.20
CA ASN A 273 -52.66 37.66 -8.97
C ASN A 273 -52.47 37.29 -10.44
N ILE A 274 -52.04 36.06 -10.74
CA ILE A 274 -51.98 35.57 -12.11
C ILE A 274 -53.38 35.51 -12.71
N LYS A 275 -54.38 34.96 -12.02
CA LYS A 275 -55.77 34.99 -12.51
C LYS A 275 -56.27 36.42 -12.74
N GLN A 276 -56.01 37.37 -11.83
CA GLN A 276 -56.39 38.77 -12.00
C GLN A 276 -55.66 39.44 -13.16
N ILE A 277 -54.36 39.19 -13.35
CA ILE A 277 -53.59 39.72 -14.49
C ILE A 277 -54.09 39.11 -15.80
N PHE A 278 -54.38 37.80 -15.83
CA PHE A 278 -54.89 37.13 -17.02
C PHE A 278 -56.34 37.51 -17.33
N ASP A 279 -57.21 37.71 -16.33
CA ASP A 279 -58.57 38.22 -16.51
C ASP A 279 -58.53 39.68 -17.00
N VAL A 280 -57.68 40.54 -16.42
CA VAL A 280 -57.53 41.93 -16.87
C VAL A 280 -56.99 42.01 -18.31
N GLN A 281 -56.11 41.08 -18.72
CA GLN A 281 -55.60 41.00 -20.10
C GLN A 281 -56.59 40.38 -21.10
N TYR A 282 -57.49 39.51 -20.65
CA TYR A 282 -58.57 38.99 -21.48
C TYR A 282 -59.67 40.03 -21.70
N ASP A 283 -60.05 40.78 -20.66
CA ASP A 283 -61.06 41.84 -20.77
C ASP A 283 -60.57 43.04 -21.61
N THR A 284 -59.29 43.43 -21.49
CA THR A 284 -58.75 44.51 -22.34
C THR A 284 -58.59 44.08 -23.80
N ARG A 285 -58.20 42.83 -24.10
CA ARG A 285 -58.16 42.35 -25.50
C ARG A 285 -59.54 42.18 -26.11
N ASN A 286 -60.52 41.67 -25.36
CA ASN A 286 -61.88 41.53 -25.88
C ASN A 286 -62.59 42.88 -26.04
N SER A 287 -62.30 43.87 -25.18
CA SER A 287 -62.81 45.24 -25.35
C SER A 287 -62.19 45.97 -26.55
N ILE A 288 -60.90 45.77 -26.83
CA ILE A 288 -60.22 46.36 -28.00
C ILE A 288 -60.69 45.69 -29.30
N LEU A 289 -60.94 44.37 -29.30
CA LEU A 289 -61.44 43.64 -30.47
C LEU A 289 -62.93 43.89 -30.75
N SER A 290 -63.77 44.08 -29.72
CA SER A 290 -65.18 44.48 -29.92
C SER A 290 -65.34 45.93 -30.38
N ALA A 291 -64.40 46.81 -30.04
CA ALA A 291 -64.41 48.21 -30.47
C ALA A 291 -63.87 48.41 -31.91
N SER A 292 -63.09 47.46 -32.45
CA SER A 292 -62.49 47.54 -33.78
C SER A 292 -63.25 46.77 -34.87
N PHE A 293 -64.26 45.97 -34.53
CA PHE A 293 -65.18 45.31 -35.46
C PHE A 293 -66.61 45.88 -35.45
N GLY A 294 -66.83 47.01 -34.79
CA GLY A 294 -68.13 47.68 -34.69
C GLY A 294 -68.11 49.12 -35.18
N ARG A 295 -67.75 49.36 -36.44
CA ARG A 295 -68.17 50.53 -37.25
C ARG A 295 -68.24 50.17 -38.72
#